data_AF-A0A537IN73-F1
#
_entry.id   AF-A0A537IN73-F1
#
_cell.length_a   1.000
_cell.length_b   1.000
_cell.length_c   1.000
_cell.angle_alpha   90.00
_cell.angle_beta   90.00
_cell.angle_gamma   90.00
#
_symmetry.space_group_name_H-M   'P 1'
#
loop_
_entity.id
_entity.type
_entity.pdbx_description
1 polymer ?
#
loop_
_entity_poly.entity_id
_entity_poly.type
_entity_poly.pdbx_seq_one_letter_code
_entity_poly.pdbx_strand_id
1 'polypeptide(L)'
;MMLTKPRSLLFICFAALLASCTITSTKTKDPVFTDMKKVQQELTGLVTAENINLDGKEITTNKKTRSELEISITNGQNIPTSEDDRKTLGKSIATVVKSNLKNPNEFDTYKVLFVTKVESEGVTKRNWVGNTFSSTEL
;
A
#
# COMPACT_ATOMS: atom_id res chain seq x y z
N MET A 1 21.61 -23.87 -61.10
CA MET A 1 22.54 -24.11 -59.97
C MET A 1 22.99 -22.74 -59.48
N MET A 2 23.04 -22.52 -58.15
CA MET A 2 23.20 -21.22 -57.43
C MET A 2 21.89 -20.40 -57.31
N LEU A 3 21.52 -19.75 -56.20
CA LEU A 3 22.13 -19.59 -54.87
C LEU A 3 21.04 -19.08 -53.86
N THR A 4 21.10 -19.59 -52.63
CA THR A 4 20.85 -18.91 -51.33
C THR A 4 19.47 -18.34 -50.93
N LYS A 5 18.86 -19.08 -49.98
CA LYS A 5 18.03 -18.64 -48.84
C LYS A 5 18.63 -17.42 -48.12
N PRO A 6 17.85 -16.36 -47.85
CA PRO A 6 17.71 -15.93 -46.45
C PRO A 6 16.36 -15.25 -46.17
N ARG A 7 15.61 -15.73 -45.15
CA ARG A 7 14.65 -14.90 -44.37
C ARG A 7 14.02 -15.61 -43.16
N SER A 8 14.56 -16.74 -42.69
CA SER A 8 14.11 -17.40 -41.45
C SER A 8 14.49 -16.67 -40.16
N LEU A 9 15.33 -15.63 -40.20
CA LEU A 9 15.73 -14.88 -39.01
C LEU A 9 14.65 -13.91 -38.47
N LEU A 10 13.64 -13.56 -39.29
CA LEU A 10 12.66 -12.56 -38.89
C LEU A 10 11.50 -13.12 -38.03
N PHE A 11 11.30 -14.44 -38.04
CA PHE A 11 10.26 -15.10 -37.25
C PHE A 11 10.69 -15.44 -35.80
N ILE A 12 11.99 -15.52 -35.51
CA ILE A 12 12.49 -15.85 -34.16
C ILE A 12 12.37 -14.65 -33.21
N CYS A 13 12.47 -13.41 -33.72
CA CYS A 13 12.33 -12.21 -32.89
C CYS A 13 10.90 -11.96 -32.37
N PHE A 14 9.86 -12.47 -33.06
CA PHE A 14 8.46 -12.25 -32.64
C PHE A 14 8.02 -13.15 -31.48
N ALA A 15 8.62 -14.33 -31.32
CA ALA A 15 8.29 -15.25 -30.22
C ALA A 15 8.88 -14.80 -28.86
N ALA A 16 9.97 -14.02 -28.88
CA ALA A 16 10.61 -13.52 -27.66
C ALA A 16 9.85 -12.35 -26.97
N LEU A 17 8.91 -11.71 -27.68
CA LEU A 17 8.16 -10.56 -27.16
C LEU A 17 6.92 -10.95 -26.34
N LEU A 18 6.51 -12.22 -26.33
CA LEU A 18 5.32 -12.69 -25.60
C LEU A 18 5.62 -13.09 -24.14
N ALA A 19 6.87 -13.05 -23.70
CA ALA A 19 7.29 -13.53 -22.40
C ALA A 19 7.38 -12.46 -21.29
N SER A 20 7.07 -11.18 -21.56
CA SER A 20 7.28 -10.09 -20.58
C SER A 20 6.03 -9.64 -19.80
N CYS A 21 4.89 -10.34 -19.94
CA CYS A 21 3.70 -10.00 -19.18
C CYS A 21 3.95 -10.13 -17.67
N THR A 22 3.97 -9.00 -16.97
CA THR A 22 4.01 -8.99 -15.50
C THR A 22 2.63 -9.34 -14.97
N ILE A 23 2.50 -10.49 -14.33
CA ILE A 23 1.25 -10.90 -13.68
C ILE A 23 1.27 -10.38 -12.25
N THR A 24 0.29 -9.53 -11.92
CA THR A 24 0.03 -9.06 -10.55
C THR A 24 -1.34 -9.54 -10.10
N SER A 25 -1.40 -10.15 -8.92
CA SER A 25 -2.64 -10.56 -8.25
C SER A 25 -2.68 -9.95 -6.86
N THR A 26 -3.87 -9.47 -6.45
CA THR A 26 -4.11 -8.92 -5.12
C THR A 26 -5.21 -9.72 -4.45
N LYS A 27 -5.00 -10.10 -3.20
CA LYS A 27 -6.00 -10.75 -2.35
C LYS A 27 -6.15 -9.96 -1.06
N THR A 28 -7.37 -9.88 -0.53
CA THR A 28 -7.61 -9.29 0.79
C THR A 28 -7.00 -10.19 1.88
N LYS A 29 -6.40 -9.56 2.89
CA LYS A 29 -5.85 -10.19 4.09
C LYS A 29 -6.17 -9.29 5.27
N ASP A 30 -7.34 -9.49 5.88
CA ASP A 30 -7.80 -8.61 6.95
C ASP A 30 -6.87 -8.68 8.18
N PRO A 31 -6.47 -7.53 8.77
CA PRO A 31 -5.64 -7.53 9.96
C PRO A 31 -6.41 -8.08 11.16
N VAL A 32 -5.75 -8.93 11.95
CA VAL A 32 -6.31 -9.45 13.19
C VAL A 32 -5.70 -8.72 14.38
N PHE A 33 -6.51 -7.94 15.10
CA PHE A 33 -6.07 -7.20 16.29
C PHE A 33 -6.38 -7.95 17.58
N THR A 34 -5.53 -7.74 18.60
CA THR A 34 -5.79 -8.27 19.95
C THR A 34 -6.95 -7.54 20.62
N ASP A 35 -6.97 -6.21 20.50
CA ASP A 35 -8.04 -5.35 21.01
C ASP A 35 -8.25 -4.14 20.09
N MET A 36 -9.34 -4.16 19.32
CA MET A 36 -9.66 -3.08 18.39
C MET A 36 -9.99 -1.76 19.12
N LYS A 37 -10.52 -1.81 20.35
CA LYS A 37 -10.82 -0.59 21.12
C LYS A 37 -9.54 0.12 21.52
N LYS A 38 -8.53 -0.65 21.94
CA LYS A 38 -7.20 -0.13 22.25
C LYS A 38 -6.55 0.51 21.02
N VAL A 39 -6.60 -0.16 19.87
CA VAL A 39 -6.12 0.40 18.59
C VAL A 39 -6.78 1.75 18.30
N GLN A 40 -8.12 1.81 18.39
CA GLN A 40 -8.86 3.04 18.14
C GLN A 40 -8.47 4.17 19.11
N GLN A 41 -8.29 3.85 20.40
CA GLN A 41 -7.89 4.82 21.42
C GLN A 41 -6.47 5.37 21.15
N GLU A 42 -5.51 4.50 20.88
CA GLU A 42 -4.13 4.91 20.59
C GLU A 42 -4.02 5.72 19.30
N LEU A 43 -4.75 5.31 18.25
CA LEU A 43 -4.80 6.07 16.99
C LEU A 43 -5.45 7.44 17.16
N THR A 44 -6.54 7.54 17.93
CA THR A 44 -7.20 8.82 18.22
C THR A 44 -6.29 9.76 19.02
N GLY A 45 -5.42 9.19 19.87
CA GLY A 45 -4.39 9.95 20.59
C GLY A 45 -3.30 10.54 19.69
N LEU A 46 -3.08 9.97 18.50
CA LEU A 46 -2.13 10.48 17.51
C LEU A 46 -2.79 11.41 16.50
N VAL A 47 -4.00 11.06 16.03
CA VAL A 47 -4.71 11.80 15.00
C VAL A 47 -6.22 11.65 15.17
N THR A 48 -6.91 12.78 15.24
CA THR A 48 -8.38 12.82 15.11
C THR A 48 -8.72 12.92 13.63
N ALA A 49 -9.64 12.09 13.14
CA ALA A 49 -10.02 12.04 11.74
C ALA A 49 -11.51 11.71 11.58
N GLU A 50 -12.07 12.01 10.40
CA GLU A 50 -13.44 11.60 10.06
C GLU A 50 -13.55 10.06 9.99
N ASN A 51 -12.53 9.43 9.40
CA ASN A 51 -12.46 7.98 9.27
C ASN A 51 -11.00 7.53 9.28
N ILE A 52 -10.74 6.41 9.96
CA ILE A 52 -9.50 5.67 9.84
C ILE A 52 -9.84 4.26 9.36
N ASN A 53 -9.31 3.86 8.21
CA ASN A 53 -9.50 2.54 7.64
C ASN A 53 -8.22 1.72 7.66
N LEU A 54 -8.33 0.42 7.94
CA LEU A 54 -7.22 -0.51 8.08
C LEU A 54 -7.45 -1.70 7.14
N ASP A 55 -6.84 -1.67 5.95
CA ASP A 55 -7.05 -2.69 4.92
C ASP A 55 -5.76 -3.47 4.67
N GLY A 56 -5.78 -4.77 4.94
CA GLY A 56 -4.66 -5.64 4.62
C GLY A 56 -4.85 -6.35 3.29
N LYS A 57 -3.75 -6.54 2.55
CA LYS A 57 -3.74 -7.23 1.27
C LYS A 57 -2.44 -7.98 1.02
N GLU A 58 -2.53 -9.09 0.30
CA GLU A 58 -1.39 -9.80 -0.27
C GLU A 58 -1.28 -9.46 -1.75
N ILE A 59 -0.10 -8.96 -2.14
CA ILE A 59 0.23 -8.60 -3.51
C ILE A 59 1.25 -9.62 -4.01
N THR A 60 0.92 -10.33 -5.08
CA THR A 60 1.84 -11.22 -5.77
C THR A 60 2.19 -10.66 -7.13
N THR A 61 3.45 -10.30 -7.33
CA THR A 61 3.98 -9.84 -8.62
C THR A 61 5.11 -10.76 -9.06
N ASN A 62 4.99 -11.37 -10.24
CA ASN A 62 6.01 -12.30 -10.78
C ASN A 62 6.43 -13.39 -9.77
N LYS A 63 5.43 -14.02 -9.11
CA LYS A 63 5.58 -15.06 -8.08
C LYS A 63 6.19 -14.61 -6.74
N LYS A 64 6.53 -13.33 -6.59
CA LYS A 64 6.94 -12.76 -5.29
C LYS A 64 5.71 -12.22 -4.59
N THR A 65 5.38 -12.80 -3.44
CA THR A 65 4.27 -12.36 -2.60
C THR A 65 4.79 -11.44 -1.50
N ARG A 66 4.09 -10.35 -1.26
CA ARG A 66 4.28 -9.48 -0.10
C ARG A 66 2.92 -9.12 0.50
N SER A 67 2.91 -8.89 1.80
CA SER A 67 1.75 -8.48 2.57
C SER A 67 1.86 -7.00 2.94
N GLU A 68 0.82 -6.23 2.65
CA GLU A 68 0.75 -4.79 2.91
C GLU A 68 -0.49 -4.49 3.75
N LEU A 69 -0.31 -3.70 4.82
CA LEU A 69 -1.41 -3.11 5.58
C LEU A 69 -1.51 -1.62 5.23
N GLU A 70 -2.60 -1.22 4.59
CA GLU A 70 -2.89 0.17 4.27
C GLU A 70 -3.70 0.82 5.40
N ILE A 71 -3.22 1.95 5.89
CA ILE A 71 -3.81 2.74 6.96
C ILE A 71 -4.22 4.08 6.36
N SER A 72 -5.51 4.25 6.10
CA SER A 72 -6.06 5.45 5.45
C SER A 72 -6.72 6.36 6.47
N ILE A 73 -6.20 7.57 6.62
CA ILE A 73 -6.66 8.60 7.55
C ILE A 73 -7.39 9.66 6.73
N THR A 74 -8.71 9.62 6.71
CA THR A 74 -9.53 10.53 5.92
C THR A 74 -9.89 11.78 6.73
N ASN A 75 -9.61 12.94 6.15
CA ASN A 75 -9.88 14.26 6.74
C ASN A 75 -9.33 14.36 8.17
N GLY A 76 -8.09 13.91 8.37
CA GLY A 76 -7.36 14.06 9.63
C GLY A 76 -7.15 15.52 10.00
N GLN A 77 -7.26 15.82 11.28
CA GLN A 77 -7.01 17.16 11.85
C GLN A 77 -5.52 17.33 12.16
N ASN A 78 -5.02 18.56 11.97
CA ASN A 78 -3.64 18.94 12.31
C ASN A 78 -2.55 18.07 11.66
N ILE A 79 -2.81 17.51 10.47
CA ILE A 79 -1.79 16.76 9.73
C ILE A 79 -0.66 17.73 9.33
N PRO A 80 0.61 17.42 9.67
CA PRO A 80 1.73 18.29 9.29
C PRO A 80 1.85 18.48 7.78
N THR A 81 2.12 19.71 7.36
CA THR A 81 2.39 20.07 5.96
C THR A 81 3.82 19.71 5.56
N SER A 82 4.76 19.82 6.50
CA SER A 82 6.14 19.34 6.37
C SER A 82 6.18 17.84 6.08
N GLU A 83 7.02 17.43 5.13
CA GLU A 83 7.17 16.02 4.75
C GLU A 83 7.75 15.18 5.88
N ASP A 84 8.79 15.68 6.57
CA ASP A 84 9.48 14.96 7.64
C ASP A 84 8.59 14.75 8.87
N ASP A 85 7.84 15.78 9.28
CA ASP A 85 6.91 15.70 10.40
C ASP A 85 5.74 14.75 10.08
N ARG A 86 5.22 14.83 8.85
CA ARG A 86 4.15 13.93 8.39
C ARG A 86 4.64 12.49 8.29
N LYS A 87 5.89 12.27 7.88
CA LYS A 87 6.53 10.95 7.87
C LYS A 87 6.70 10.42 9.29
N THR A 88 7.10 11.26 10.24
CA THR A 88 7.22 10.91 11.67
C THR A 88 5.87 10.53 12.28
N LEU A 89 4.83 11.30 11.99
CA LEU A 89 3.45 10.97 12.38
C LEU A 89 3.02 9.64 11.75
N GLY A 90 3.24 9.47 10.44
CA GLY A 90 2.92 8.23 9.73
C GLY A 90 3.63 7.02 10.33
N LYS A 91 4.91 7.16 10.70
CA LYS A 91 5.67 6.09 11.34
C LYS A 91 5.07 5.72 12.70
N SER A 92 4.72 6.72 13.51
CA SER A 92 4.09 6.51 14.82
C SER A 92 2.77 5.75 14.70
N ILE A 93 1.94 6.13 13.72
CA ILE A 93 0.68 5.45 13.41
C ILE A 93 0.92 4.00 12.99
N ALA A 94 1.86 3.75 12.08
CA ALA A 94 2.20 2.40 11.63
C ALA A 94 2.72 1.52 12.79
N THR A 95 3.56 2.05 13.67
CA THR A 95 4.04 1.35 14.88
C THR A 95 2.90 0.99 15.82
N VAL A 96 1.96 1.91 16.08
CA VAL A 96 0.77 1.64 16.90
C VAL A 96 -0.04 0.49 16.30
N VAL A 97 -0.36 0.54 15.00
CA VAL A 97 -1.13 -0.51 14.33
C VAL A 97 -0.41 -1.85 14.42
N LYS A 98 0.88 -1.91 14.07
CA LYS A 98 1.71 -3.12 14.13
C LYS A 98 1.73 -3.74 15.53
N SER A 99 1.96 -2.92 16.56
CA SER A 99 2.11 -3.39 17.95
C SER A 99 0.83 -4.01 18.53
N ASN A 100 -0.33 -3.66 17.98
CA ASN A 100 -1.62 -4.18 18.42
C ASN A 100 -2.16 -5.34 17.56
N LEU A 101 -1.49 -5.69 16.46
CA LEU A 101 -1.78 -6.91 15.73
C LEU A 101 -1.57 -8.13 16.62
N LYS A 102 -2.40 -9.15 16.44
CA LYS A 102 -2.25 -10.45 17.08
C LYS A 102 -0.91 -11.09 16.69
N ASN A 103 -0.45 -10.86 15.46
CA ASN A 103 0.89 -11.20 15.00
C ASN A 103 1.56 -9.93 14.41
N PRO A 104 2.51 -9.30 15.13
CA PRO A 104 3.20 -8.09 14.66
C PRO A 104 4.00 -8.27 13.36
N ASN A 105 4.33 -9.51 13.00
CA ASN A 105 5.06 -9.85 11.77
C ASN A 105 4.12 -10.34 10.65
N GLU A 106 2.81 -10.10 10.77
CA GLU A 106 1.81 -10.55 9.79
C GLU A 106 1.91 -9.82 8.44
N PHE A 107 2.35 -8.57 8.45
CA PHE A 107 2.50 -7.73 7.27
C PHE A 107 3.96 -7.31 7.07
N ASP A 108 4.41 -7.35 5.81
CA ASP A 108 5.77 -6.96 5.41
C ASP A 108 5.94 -5.44 5.36
N THR A 109 4.86 -4.72 4.99
CA THR A 109 4.87 -3.26 4.86
C THR A 109 3.59 -2.63 5.38
N TYR A 110 3.71 -1.41 5.88
CA TYR A 110 2.61 -0.59 6.39
C TYR A 110 2.59 0.72 5.60
N LYS A 111 1.49 0.98 4.89
CA LYS A 111 1.33 2.15 4.03
C LYS A 111 0.35 3.11 4.69
N VAL A 112 0.83 4.26 5.13
CA VAL A 112 -0.01 5.28 5.78
C VAL A 112 -0.36 6.36 4.78
N LEU A 113 -1.66 6.57 4.57
CA LEU A 113 -2.22 7.56 3.65
C LEU A 113 -3.00 8.61 4.43
N PHE A 114 -2.65 9.88 4.26
CA PHE A 114 -3.45 11.02 4.69
C PHE A 114 -4.31 11.46 3.51
N VAL A 115 -5.60 11.20 3.60
CA VAL A 115 -6.58 11.40 2.53
C VAL A 115 -7.39 12.66 2.81
N THR A 116 -7.39 13.60 1.88
CA THR A 116 -8.30 14.75 1.91
C THR A 116 -9.47 14.47 0.99
N LYS A 117 -10.68 14.46 1.54
CA LYS A 117 -11.93 14.26 0.81
C LYS A 117 -12.78 15.51 0.95
N VAL A 118 -13.05 16.18 -0.17
CA VAL A 118 -13.91 17.38 -0.23
C VAL A 118 -15.09 17.08 -1.15
N GLU A 119 -16.30 17.31 -0.66
CA GLU A 119 -17.52 17.21 -1.44
C GLU A 119 -18.04 18.62 -1.72
N SER A 120 -18.19 18.96 -3.00
CA SER A 120 -18.71 20.26 -3.44
C SER A 120 -19.58 20.04 -4.67
N GLU A 121 -20.81 20.57 -4.65
CA GLU A 121 -21.74 20.53 -5.80
C GLU A 121 -21.99 19.11 -6.35
N GLY A 122 -22.02 18.10 -5.48
CA GLY A 122 -22.21 16.71 -5.88
C GLY A 122 -20.98 16.02 -6.46
N VAL A 123 -19.83 16.69 -6.51
CA VAL A 123 -18.54 16.10 -6.91
C VAL A 123 -17.69 15.83 -5.68
N THR A 124 -17.19 14.59 -5.56
CA THR A 124 -16.19 14.23 -4.55
C THR A 124 -14.79 14.35 -5.15
N LYS A 125 -13.96 15.22 -4.56
CA LYS A 125 -12.52 15.28 -4.86
C LYS A 125 -11.74 14.59 -3.75
N ARG A 126 -10.84 13.69 -4.14
CA ARG A 126 -9.94 12.98 -3.21
C ARG A 126 -8.49 13.28 -3.59
N ASN A 127 -7.72 13.75 -2.62
CA ASN A 127 -6.27 13.85 -2.70
C ASN A 127 -5.64 12.98 -1.61
N TRP A 128 -4.44 12.47 -1.82
CA TRP A 128 -3.73 11.71 -0.79
C TRP A 128 -2.23 11.94 -0.86
N VAL A 129 -1.62 11.92 0.32
CA VAL A 129 -0.17 11.87 0.50
C VAL A 129 0.14 10.76 1.50
N GLY A 130 1.27 10.09 1.37
CA GLY A 130 1.55 8.98 2.25
C GLY A 130 2.95 8.43 2.12
N ASN A 131 3.27 7.54 3.06
CA ASN A 131 4.56 6.89 3.16
C ASN A 131 4.35 5.38 3.37
N THR A 132 5.27 4.59 2.88
CA THR A 132 5.32 3.15 3.15
C THR A 132 6.51 2.85 4.05
N PHE A 133 6.28 2.07 5.09
CA PHE A 133 7.27 1.64 6.06
C PHE A 133 7.39 0.11 6.01
N SER A 134 8.62 -0.40 6.06
CA SER A 134 8.89 -1.83 6.22
C SER A 134 8.58 -2.30 7.63
N SER A 135 8.15 -3.55 7.79
CA SER A 135 7.93 -4.11 9.12
C SER A 135 9.21 -4.08 9.97
N THR A 136 10.38 -4.22 9.37
CA THR A 136 11.66 -4.24 10.10
C THR A 136 12.09 -2.88 10.63
N GLU A 137 11.56 -1.76 10.12
CA GLU A 137 11.89 -0.41 10.61
C GLU A 137 10.90 0.12 11.67
N LEU A 138 9.83 -0.63 11.93
CA LEU A 138 8.69 -0.25 12.79
C LEU A 138 8.67 -0.95 14.14
#